data_AF-A0A158G6Q2-F1
#
_entry.id   AF-A0A158G6Q2-F1
#
_cell.length_a   1.000
_cell.length_b   1.000
_cell.length_c   1.000
_cell.angle_alpha   90.00
_cell.angle_beta   90.00
_cell.angle_gamma   90.00
#
_symmetry.space_group_name_H-M   'P 1'
#
loop_
_entity.id
_entity.type
_entity.pdbx_description
1 polymer ?
#
loop_
_entity_poly.entity_id
_entity_poly.type
_entity_poly.pdbx_seq_one_letter_code
_entity_poly.pdbx_strand_id
1 'polypeptide(L)' 'MHNNLRKTLDASYKRLRSMEPSPTAFAGNYALCLGVIMGGQTCRGMSLKEAESERAYLAMLAAMYEIKLGVPGNFSAR' A
#
# COMPACT_ATOMS: atom_id res chain seq x y z
N MET A 1 4.03 -6.78 16.08
CA MET A 1 4.01 -7.35 14.71
C MET A 1 5.17 -8.33 14.53
N HIS A 2 4.95 -9.49 13.90
CA HIS A 2 6.03 -10.43 13.56
C HIS A 2 7.00 -9.86 12.51
N ASN A 3 8.30 -10.10 12.68
CA ASN A 3 9.35 -9.55 11.81
C ASN A 3 9.21 -9.95 10.33
N ASN A 4 8.81 -11.19 10.02
CA ASN A 4 8.62 -11.63 8.63
C ASN A 4 7.42 -10.93 7.99
N LEU A 5 6.35 -10.72 8.75
CA LEU A 5 5.17 -10.00 8.30
C LEU A 5 5.53 -8.54 7.95
N ARG A 6 6.33 -7.90 8.83
CA ARG A 6 6.81 -6.54 8.61
C ARG A 6 7.64 -6.41 7.32
N LYS A 7 8.60 -7.32 7.10
CA LYS A 7 9.43 -7.34 5.88
C LYS A 7 8.59 -7.47 4.61
N THR A 8 7.59 -8.35 4.61
CA THR A 8 6.68 -8.52 3.47
C THR A 8 5.87 -7.25 3.21
N LEU A 9 5.35 -6.62 4.28
CA LEU A 9 4.58 -5.40 4.19
C LEU A 9 5.43 -4.24 3.65
N ASP A 10 6.64 -4.04 4.18
CA ASP A 10 7.59 -3.01 3.73
C ASP A 10 7.98 -3.18 2.26
N ALA A 11 8.24 -4.42 1.82
CA ALA A 11 8.52 -4.70 0.41
C ALA A 11 7.32 -4.36 -0.50
N SER A 12 6.11 -4.65 -0.04
CA SER A 12 4.87 -4.37 -0.77
C SER A 12 4.61 -2.85 -0.85
N TYR A 13 4.82 -2.12 0.25
CA TYR A 13 4.74 -0.65 0.25
C TYR A 13 5.79 -0.01 -0.66
N LYS A 14 7.01 -0.55 -0.68
CA LYS A 14 8.05 -0.06 -1.59
C LYS A 14 7.61 -0.16 -3.05
N ARG A 15 7.01 -1.30 -3.45
CA ARG A 15 6.46 -1.49 -4.79
C ARG A 15 5.32 -0.52 -5.09
N LEU A 16 4.42 -0.33 -4.13
CA LEU A 16 3.26 0.56 -4.25
C LEU A 16 3.67 2.03 -4.41
N ARG A 17 4.75 2.46 -3.76
CA ARG A 17 5.34 3.81 -3.90
C ARG A 17 6.16 3.97 -5.18
N SER A 18 6.83 2.91 -5.66
CA SER A 18 7.75 2.95 -6.79
C SER A 18 7.10 2.71 -8.15
N MET A 19 5.78 2.59 -8.21
CA MET A 19 5.09 2.13 -9.41
C MET A 19 4.91 3.21 -10.47
N GLU A 20 5.26 2.84 -11.71
CA GLU A 20 4.69 3.41 -12.93
C GLU A 20 3.15 3.44 -12.84
N PRO A 21 2.49 4.39 -13.49
CA PRO A 21 1.06 4.68 -13.32
C PRO A 21 0.11 3.61 -13.92
N SER A 22 0.43 2.32 -13.84
CA SER A 22 -0.45 1.23 -14.26
C SER A 22 -1.50 0.91 -13.18
N PRO A 23 -2.81 1.08 -13.47
CA PRO A 23 -3.89 0.76 -12.51
C PRO A 23 -3.90 -0.70 -12.06
N THR A 24 -3.63 -1.64 -12.97
CA THR A 24 -3.58 -3.06 -12.65
C THR A 24 -2.45 -3.39 -11.68
N ALA A 25 -1.28 -2.78 -11.89
CA ALA A 25 -0.13 -2.99 -11.02
C ALA A 25 -0.39 -2.40 -9.62
N PHE A 26 -0.96 -1.20 -9.55
CA PHE A 26 -1.35 -0.58 -8.29
C PHE A 26 -2.36 -1.44 -7.52
N ALA A 27 -3.46 -1.83 -8.17
CA ALA A 27 -4.53 -2.65 -7.58
C ALA A 27 -3.99 -3.98 -7.03
N GLY A 28 -3.11 -4.65 -7.78
CA GLY A 28 -2.49 -5.90 -7.34
C GLY A 28 -1.63 -5.74 -6.07
N ASN A 29 -0.81 -4.69 -5.99
CA ASN A 29 0.01 -4.45 -4.81
C ASN A 29 -0.82 -3.96 -3.61
N TYR A 30 -1.88 -3.19 -3.87
CA TYR A 30 -2.82 -2.79 -2.83
C TYR A 30 -3.54 -4.00 -2.22
N ALA A 31 -4.07 -4.89 -3.06
CA ALA A 31 -4.70 -6.14 -2.62
C ALA A 31 -3.73 -7.02 -1.84
N LEU A 32 -2.47 -7.13 -2.27
CA LEU A 32 -1.43 -7.85 -1.53
C LEU A 32 -1.19 -7.25 -0.14
N CYS A 33 -1.02 -5.93 -0.03
CA CYS A 33 -0.83 -5.27 1.26
C CYS A 33 -2.02 -5.53 2.19
N LEU A 34 -3.25 -5.38 1.68
CA LEU A 34 -4.46 -5.59 2.46
C LEU A 34 -4.57 -7.05 2.93
N GLY A 35 -4.25 -8.02 2.06
CA GLY A 35 -4.23 -9.44 2.40
C GLY A 35 -3.22 -9.77 3.50
N VAL A 36 -2.02 -9.17 3.47
CA VAL A 36 -1.01 -9.34 4.53
C VAL A 36 -1.50 -8.76 5.86
N ILE A 37 -2.14 -7.59 5.85
CA ILE A 37 -2.68 -6.96 7.07
C ILE A 37 -3.82 -7.81 7.66
N MET A 38 -4.80 -8.19 6.84
CA MET A 38 -5.94 -9.00 7.27
C MET A 38 -5.50 -10.39 7.74
N GLY A 39 -4.61 -11.05 7.01
CA GLY A 39 -4.04 -12.34 7.39
C GLY A 39 -3.22 -12.24 8.68
N GLY A 40 -2.39 -11.20 8.80
CA GLY A 40 -1.62 -10.91 10.01
C GLY A 40 -2.50 -10.72 11.24
N GLN A 41 -3.59 -9.98 11.12
CA GLN A 41 -4.55 -9.78 12.20
C GLN A 41 -5.28 -11.09 12.55
N THR A 42 -5.78 -11.81 11.57
CA THR A 42 -6.55 -13.06 11.76
C THR A 42 -5.70 -14.15 12.41
N CYS A 43 -4.43 -14.27 11.99
CA CYS A 43 -3.48 -15.24 12.52
C CYS A 43 -2.75 -14.76 13.79
N ARG A 44 -3.19 -13.67 14.43
CA ARG A 44 -2.56 -13.07 15.63
C ARG A 44 -1.08 -12.65 15.46
N GLY A 45 -0.59 -12.50 14.23
CA GLY A 45 0.74 -11.97 13.91
C GLY A 45 0.83 -10.44 13.92
N MET A 46 -0.32 -9.77 14.03
CA MET A 46 -0.50 -8.33 14.11
C MET A 46 -1.64 -8.01 15.10
N SER A 47 -1.43 -7.07 16.01
CA SER A 47 -2.48 -6.59 16.91
C SER A 47 -3.52 -5.74 16.16
N LEU A 48 -4.69 -5.54 16.76
CA LEU A 48 -5.76 -4.72 16.17
C LEU A 48 -5.27 -3.28 15.86
N LYS A 49 -4.58 -2.66 16.82
CA LYS A 49 -4.04 -1.29 16.68
C LYS A 49 -2.99 -1.19 15.57
N GLU A 50 -2.14 -2.21 15.45
CA GLU A 50 -1.18 -2.28 14.34
C GLU A 50 -1.91 -2.41 13.01
N ALA A 51 -2.92 -3.29 12.92
CA ALA A 51 -3.69 -3.48 11.69
C ALA A 51 -4.45 -2.22 11.26
N GLU A 52 -5.02 -1.48 12.22
CA GLU A 52 -5.65 -0.18 11.96
C GLU A 52 -4.65 0.85 11.43
N SER A 53 -3.46 0.92 12.03
CA SER A 53 -2.40 1.84 11.60
C SER A 53 -1.92 1.51 10.18
N GLU A 54 -1.70 0.23 9.87
CA GLU A 54 -1.28 -0.21 8.53
C GLU A 54 -2.38 -0.02 7.47
N ARG A 55 -3.66 -0.21 7.84
CA ARG A 55 -4.80 0.08 6.96
C ARG A 55 -4.92 1.57 6.65
N ALA A 56 -4.76 2.43 7.66
CA ALA A 56 -4.76 3.88 7.46
C ALA A 56 -3.60 4.32 6.55
N TYR A 57 -2.42 3.75 6.76
CA TYR A 57 -1.26 4.00 5.92
C TYR A 57 -1.47 3.54 4.47
N LEU A 58 -2.06 2.36 4.27
CA LEU A 58 -2.40 1.84 2.94
C LEU A 58 -3.45 2.72 2.23
N ALA A 59 -4.46 3.22 2.95
CA ALA A 59 -5.46 4.15 2.42
C ALA A 59 -4.84 5.49 1.97
N MET A 60 -3.89 6.03 2.74
CA MET A 60 -3.13 7.22 2.36
C MET A 60 -2.39 7.01 1.03
N LEU A 61 -1.78 5.83 0.82
CA LEU A 61 -1.10 5.52 -0.43
C LEU A 61 -2.06 5.42 -1.62
N ALA A 62 -3.28 4.92 -1.43
CA ALA A 62 -4.32 4.92 -2.46
C ALA A 62 -4.77 6.33 -2.84
N ALA A 63 -5.00 7.20 -1.85
CA ALA A 63 -5.31 8.60 -2.11
C ALA A 63 -4.18 9.29 -2.90
N MET A 64 -2.92 9.05 -2.55
CA MET A 64 -1.77 9.59 -3.30
C MET A 64 -1.72 9.09 -4.75
N TYR A 65 -2.10 7.83 -4.99
CA TYR A 65 -2.17 7.27 -6.34
C TYR A 65 -3.29 7.91 -7.17
N GLU A 66 -4.48 8.06 -6.60
CA GLU A 66 -5.61 8.74 -7.25
C GLU A 66 -5.28 10.19 -7.59
N ILE A 67 -4.61 10.91 -6.67
CA ILE A 67 -4.12 12.26 -6.94
C ILE A 67 -3.14 12.26 -8.12
N LYS A 68 -2.19 11.32 -8.17
CA LYS A 68 -1.24 11.21 -9.30
C LYS A 68 -1.93 10.89 -10.63
N LEU A 69 -2.97 10.07 -10.63
CA LEU A 69 -3.78 9.81 -11.83
C LEU A 69 -4.62 11.03 -12.25
N GLY A 70 -5.09 11.82 -11.27
CA GLY A 70 -5.90 13.01 -11.49
C GLY A 70 -5.11 14.27 -11.82
N VAL A 71 -3.78 14.27 -11.67
CA VAL A 71 -2.90 15.35 -12.15
C VAL A 71 -2.77 15.22 -13.68
N PRO A 72 -3.36 16.13 -14.48
CA PRO A 72 -3.08 16.17 -15.91
C PRO A 72 -1.58 16.44 -16.08
N GLY A 73 -0.89 15.69 -16.94
CA GLY A 73 0.56 15.75 -17.16
C GLY A 73 1.08 17.06 -17.78
N ASN A 74 0.69 18.22 -17.25
CA ASN A 74 1.08 19.56 -17.71
C ASN A 74 2.11 20.25 -16.81
N PHE A 75 2.93 19.47 -16.09
CA PHE A 75 4.14 19.97 -15.45
C PHE A 75 5.37 19.26 -16.02
N SER A 76 5.69 19.54 -17.29
CA SER A 76 7.08 19.61 -17.80
C SER A 76 7.11 19.84 -19.32
N ALA A 77 6.67 21.01 -19.75
CA ALA A 77 7.08 21.61 -21.01
C ALA A 77 7.13 23.13 -20.83
N ARG A 78 8.14 23.62 -20.11
CA ARG A 78 8.62 25.00 -20.15
C ARG A 78 10.11 25.01 -19.87
#